data_AF-A0A1J8PSD4-F1
#
_entry.id   AF-A0A1J8PSD4-F1
#
_cell.length_a   1.000
_cell.length_b   1.000
_cell.length_c   1.000
_cell.angle_alpha   90.00
_cell.angle_beta   90.00
_cell.angle_gamma   90.00
#
_symmetry.space_group_name_H-M   'P 1'
#
loop_
_entity.id
_entity.type
_entity.pdbx_description
1 polymer ?
#
loop_
_entity_poly.entity_id
_entity_poly.type
_entity_poly.pdbx_seq_one_letter_code
_entity_poly.pdbx_strand_id
1 'polypeptide(L)'
;TLAKTILNLTNNTKYYFVVTAVKGDTESAPSAVVDATPIVVLHKPLITNLPVKHLILNSSITAFAFNNTGGTATSCNVLSSLPNGLSVTLANGSCQISGTPTTLQNT
;
A
#
# COMPACT_ATOMS: atom_id res chain seq x y z
N THR A 1 12.84 -4.35 -33.67
CA THR A 1 11.71 -5.04 -33.01
C THR A 1 10.70 -3.99 -32.62
N LEU A 2 9.46 -4.08 -33.08
CA LEU A 2 8.40 -3.18 -32.62
C LEU A 2 7.81 -3.77 -31.33
N ALA A 3 7.63 -2.95 -30.30
CA ALA A 3 7.01 -3.34 -29.04
C ALA A 3 5.80 -2.44 -28.78
N LYS A 4 4.73 -3.01 -28.21
CA LYS A 4 3.53 -2.28 -27.80
C LYS A 4 3.25 -2.58 -26.33
N THR A 5 3.08 -1.54 -25.54
CA THR A 5 2.66 -1.66 -24.13
C THR A 5 1.15 -1.61 -24.06
N ILE A 6 0.54 -2.58 -23.39
CA ILE A 6 -0.90 -2.63 -23.12
C ILE A 6 -1.10 -2.22 -21.66
N LEU A 7 -1.80 -1.11 -21.46
CA LEU A 7 -2.08 -0.53 -20.14
C LEU A 7 -3.50 -0.90 -19.67
N ASN A 8 -3.81 -0.55 -18.42
CA ASN A 8 -5.14 -0.73 -17.80
C ASN A 8 -5.63 -2.19 -17.75
N LEU A 9 -4.70 -3.15 -17.66
CA LEU A 9 -5.02 -4.54 -17.36
C LEU A 9 -5.22 -4.72 -15.85
N THR A 10 -6.13 -5.61 -15.48
CA THR A 10 -6.39 -5.95 -14.08
C THR A 10 -5.32 -6.93 -13.60
N ASN A 11 -4.72 -6.64 -12.45
CA ASN A 11 -3.77 -7.56 -11.82
C ASN A 11 -4.43 -8.88 -11.42
N ASN A 12 -3.68 -9.97 -11.49
CA ASN A 12 -4.14 -11.34 -11.24
C ASN A 12 -5.19 -11.85 -12.24
N THR A 13 -5.41 -11.14 -13.35
CA THR A 13 -6.23 -11.61 -14.47
C THR A 13 -5.32 -12.11 -15.57
N LYS A 14 -5.55 -13.34 -16.03
CA LYS A 14 -4.82 -13.93 -17.16
C LYS A 14 -5.35 -13.35 -18.48
N TYR A 15 -4.47 -12.79 -19.30
CA TYR A 15 -4.80 -12.26 -20.63
C TYR A 15 -4.12 -13.08 -21.72
N TYR A 16 -4.74 -13.09 -22.90
CA TYR A 16 -4.26 -13.79 -24.09
C TYR A 16 -4.07 -12.78 -25.22
N PHE A 17 -2.96 -12.91 -25.95
CA PHE A 17 -2.61 -12.01 -27.04
C PHE A 17 -2.26 -12.81 -28.29
N VAL A 18 -2.69 -12.27 -29.43
CA VAL A 18 -2.28 -12.68 -30.78
C VAL A 18 -1.89 -11.44 -31.56
N VAL A 19 -1.04 -11.61 -32.55
CA VAL A 19 -0.65 -10.52 -33.47
C VAL A 19 -0.89 -10.93 -34.91
N THR A 20 -1.34 -9.97 -35.71
CA THR A 20 -1.48 -10.06 -37.17
C THR A 20 -0.60 -9.00 -37.83
N ALA A 21 -0.23 -9.24 -39.09
CA ALA A 21 0.49 -8.28 -39.90
C ALA A 21 -0.42 -7.74 -41.01
N VAL A 22 -0.39 -6.42 -41.24
CA VAL A 22 -1.19 -5.76 -42.28
C VAL A 22 -0.27 -5.20 -43.38
N LYS A 23 -0.65 -5.41 -44.64
CA LYS A 23 -0.02 -4.81 -45.84
C LYS A 23 -1.10 -4.27 -46.76
N GLY A 24 -1.25 -2.94 -46.83
CA GLY A 24 -2.38 -2.31 -47.50
C GLY A 24 -3.69 -2.70 -46.81
N ASP A 25 -4.68 -3.18 -47.58
CA ASP A 25 -5.97 -3.66 -47.05
C ASP A 25 -5.98 -5.17 -46.73
N THR A 26 -4.82 -5.83 -46.77
CA THR A 26 -4.70 -7.28 -46.51
C THR A 26 -4.10 -7.54 -45.12
N GLU A 27 -4.77 -8.37 -44.33
CA GLU A 27 -4.31 -8.85 -43.02
C GLU A 27 -3.87 -10.32 -43.09
N SER A 28 -2.80 -10.68 -42.38
CA SER A 28 -2.27 -12.04 -42.32
C SER A 28 -3.12 -12.97 -41.43
N ALA A 29 -2.79 -14.26 -41.44
CA ALA A 29 -3.21 -15.16 -40.38
C ALA A 29 -2.66 -14.70 -39.00
N PRO A 30 -3.36 -14.99 -37.88
CA PRO A 30 -2.88 -14.66 -36.55
C PRO A 30 -1.67 -15.50 -36.14
N SER A 31 -0.84 -14.96 -35.25
CA SER A 31 0.22 -15.70 -34.58
C SER A 31 -0.32 -16.82 -33.69
N ALA A 32 0.60 -17.63 -33.12
CA ALA A 32 0.27 -18.41 -31.95
C ALA A 32 -0.20 -17.51 -30.80
N VAL A 33 -1.08 -18.05 -29.95
CA VAL A 33 -1.55 -17.38 -28.73
C VAL A 33 -0.43 -17.37 -27.71
N VAL A 34 -0.19 -16.22 -27.09
CA VAL A 34 0.64 -16.09 -25.89
C VAL A 34 -0.19 -15.56 -24.73
N ASP A 35 0.14 -15.93 -23.51
CA ASP A 35 -0.54 -15.45 -22.31
C ASP A 35 0.37 -14.65 -21.39
N ALA A 36 -0.23 -13.73 -20.65
CA ALA A 36 0.43 -13.01 -19.56
C ALA A 36 -0.56 -12.72 -18.43
N THR A 37 -0.08 -12.79 -17.20
CA THR A 37 -0.84 -12.40 -16.01
C THR A 37 -0.09 -11.23 -15.36
N PRO A 38 -0.60 -10.00 -15.44
CA PRO A 38 -0.05 -8.89 -14.67
C PRO A 38 -0.12 -9.22 -13.17
N ILE A 39 0.97 -9.02 -12.45
CA ILE A 39 1.06 -9.30 -11.02
C ILE A 39 1.16 -7.98 -10.28
N VAL A 40 0.35 -7.82 -9.22
CA VAL A 40 0.62 -6.80 -8.21
C VAL A 40 1.53 -7.41 -7.15
N VAL A 41 2.74 -6.86 -6.97
CA VAL A 41 3.59 -7.30 -5.86
C VAL A 41 3.15 -6.52 -4.62
N LEU A 42 2.22 -7.10 -3.86
CA LEU A 42 1.84 -6.60 -2.55
C LEU A 42 2.88 -7.04 -1.53
N HIS A 43 3.63 -6.09 -1.00
CA HIS A 43 4.47 -6.33 0.16
C HIS A 43 3.62 -6.19 1.42
N LYS A 44 3.81 -7.08 2.41
CA LYS A 44 3.21 -6.88 3.73
C LYS A 44 3.77 -5.58 4.34
N PRO A 45 2.96 -4.79 5.06
CA PRO A 45 3.50 -3.69 5.87
C PRO A 45 4.55 -4.22 6.85
N LEU A 46 5.60 -3.43 7.05
CA LEU A 46 6.67 -3.74 7.99
C LEU A 46 6.94 -2.49 8.83
N ILE A 47 6.29 -2.45 9.98
CA ILE A 47 6.41 -1.35 10.92
C ILE A 47 7.53 -1.64 11.92
N THR A 48 8.41 -0.67 12.11
CA THR A 48 9.42 -0.70 13.18
C THR A 48 8.91 0.01 14.43
N ASN A 49 9.31 -0.47 15.60
CA ASN A 49 9.01 0.19 16.86
C ASN A 49 9.59 1.61 16.88
N LEU A 50 8.85 2.53 17.49
CA LEU A 50 9.33 3.87 17.78
C LEU A 50 10.10 3.87 19.11
N PRO A 51 11.08 4.79 19.27
CA PRO A 51 11.65 5.05 20.59
C PRO A 51 10.56 5.53 21.56
N VAL A 52 10.79 5.34 22.85
CA VAL A 52 9.89 5.76 23.92
C VAL A 52 9.54 7.25 23.77
N LYS A 53 8.25 7.56 23.94
CA LYS A 53 7.73 8.93 23.91
C LYS A 53 7.20 9.30 25.28
N HIS A 54 7.75 10.37 25.86
CA HIS A 54 7.18 11.02 27.03
C HIS A 54 6.24 12.12 26.58
N LEU A 55 4.98 12.02 26.95
CA LEU A 55 3.93 12.97 26.60
C LEU A 55 3.54 13.78 27.84
N ILE A 56 3.09 15.01 27.62
CA ILE A 56 2.62 15.90 28.69
C ILE A 56 1.10 15.75 28.78
N LEU A 57 0.59 15.50 29.99
CA LEU A 57 -0.84 15.38 30.25
C LEU A 57 -1.59 16.66 29.83
N ASN A 58 -2.76 16.49 29.21
CA ASN A 58 -3.64 17.57 28.71
C ASN A 58 -2.98 18.49 27.66
N SER A 59 -1.90 18.06 27.02
CA SER A 59 -1.23 18.78 25.93
C SER A 59 -1.40 18.03 24.62
N SER A 60 -1.87 18.73 23.57
CA SER A 60 -2.00 18.13 22.23
C SER A 60 -0.61 17.73 21.71
N ILE A 61 -0.48 16.49 21.27
CA ILE A 61 0.81 15.98 20.79
C ILE A 61 1.01 16.37 19.33
N THR A 62 2.26 16.62 18.96
CA THR A 62 2.64 16.51 17.55
C THR A 62 2.53 15.05 17.15
N ALA A 63 1.65 14.77 16.19
CA ALA A 63 1.39 13.41 15.76
C ALA A 63 2.68 12.76 15.22
N PHE A 64 2.93 11.52 15.61
CA PHE A 64 4.12 10.79 15.16
C PHE A 64 3.71 9.53 14.42
N ALA A 65 4.30 9.36 13.24
CA ALA A 65 4.09 8.20 12.39
C ALA A 65 5.11 7.11 12.72
N PHE A 66 4.66 5.86 12.65
CA PHE A 66 5.54 4.72 12.64
C PHE A 66 6.29 4.66 11.30
N ASN A 67 7.54 4.20 11.32
CA ASN A 67 8.29 3.98 10.10
C ASN A 67 7.84 2.65 9.47
N ASN A 68 7.17 2.73 8.32
CA ASN A 68 6.78 1.56 7.54
C ASN A 68 7.77 1.37 6.38
N THR A 69 8.50 0.27 6.42
CA THR A 69 9.53 -0.09 5.42
C THR A 69 9.07 -1.20 4.47
N GLY A 70 7.84 -1.70 4.67
CA GLY A 70 7.22 -2.72 3.83
C GLY A 70 6.24 -2.11 2.83
N GLY A 71 5.21 -2.88 2.48
CA GLY A 71 4.14 -2.34 1.64
C GLY A 71 3.19 -1.42 2.39
N THR A 72 2.35 -0.72 1.63
CA THR A 72 1.40 0.28 2.13
C THR A 72 0.41 -0.33 3.13
N ALA A 73 0.34 0.21 4.35
CA ALA A 73 -0.70 -0.16 5.30
C ALA A 73 -2.07 0.37 4.85
N THR A 74 -3.12 -0.42 5.05
CA THR A 74 -4.51 -0.06 4.75
C THR A 74 -5.38 0.07 6.00
N SER A 75 -4.87 -0.37 7.15
CA SER A 75 -5.52 -0.22 8.45
C SER A 75 -4.48 -0.25 9.58
N CYS A 76 -4.86 0.29 10.74
CA CYS A 76 -4.02 0.34 11.94
C CYS A 76 -4.87 -0.05 13.14
N ASN A 77 -4.42 -1.07 13.87
CA ASN A 77 -5.09 -1.56 15.07
C ASN A 77 -4.12 -1.46 16.24
N VAL A 78 -4.65 -1.11 17.43
CA VAL A 78 -3.84 -1.12 18.65
C VAL A 78 -4.17 -2.39 19.43
N LEU A 79 -3.14 -3.19 19.73
CA LEU A 79 -3.29 -4.44 20.49
C LEU A 79 -3.41 -4.18 22.00
N SER A 80 -2.72 -3.17 22.50
CA SER A 80 -2.87 -2.62 23.85
C SER A 80 -3.74 -1.38 23.82
N SER A 81 -4.52 -1.12 24.87
CA SER A 81 -5.24 0.16 24.96
C SER A 81 -4.26 1.33 24.97
N LEU A 82 -4.49 2.34 24.12
CA LEU A 82 -3.83 3.63 24.24
C LEU A 82 -4.34 4.36 25.50
N PRO A 83 -3.53 5.24 26.13
CA PRO A 83 -4.04 6.22 27.09
C PRO A 83 -5.25 6.96 26.52
N ASN A 84 -6.22 7.28 27.38
CA ASN A 84 -7.40 8.05 26.96
C ASN A 84 -6.99 9.37 26.30
N GLY A 85 -7.72 9.74 25.25
CA GLY A 85 -7.48 10.96 24.48
C GLY A 85 -6.43 10.82 23.37
N LEU A 86 -5.79 9.66 23.23
CA LEU A 86 -4.96 9.31 22.08
C LEU A 86 -5.72 8.39 21.11
N SER A 87 -5.40 8.50 19.84
CA SER A 87 -5.94 7.65 18.78
C SER A 87 -4.84 7.21 17.81
N VAL A 88 -5.08 6.06 17.16
CA VAL A 88 -4.27 5.61 16.02
C VAL A 88 -5.06 5.89 14.74
N THR A 89 -4.39 6.42 13.73
CA THR A 89 -4.95 6.65 12.40
C THR A 89 -4.01 6.14 11.33
N LEU A 90 -4.56 5.85 10.15
CA LEU A 90 -3.79 5.57 8.96
C LEU A 90 -3.42 6.90 8.29
N ALA A 91 -2.14 7.13 8.05
CA ALA A 91 -1.64 8.30 7.35
C ALA A 91 -0.49 7.89 6.41
N ASN A 92 -0.58 8.28 5.14
CA ASN A 92 0.46 8.08 4.14
C ASN A 92 0.98 6.63 4.04
N GLY A 93 0.10 5.64 4.15
CA GLY A 93 0.48 4.22 4.10
C GLY A 93 1.19 3.69 5.34
N SER A 94 1.14 4.42 6.46
CA SER A 94 1.64 3.99 7.77
C SER A 94 0.66 4.35 8.89
N CYS A 95 0.93 3.84 10.10
CA CYS A 95 0.17 4.18 11.29
C CYS A 95 0.73 5.43 11.96
N GLN A 96 -0.15 6.25 12.53
CA GLN A 96 0.20 7.45 13.26
C GLN A 96 -0.58 7.52 14.56
N ILE A 97 0.07 7.98 15.64
CA ILE A 97 -0.62 8.31 16.90
C ILE A 97 -0.77 9.82 17.00
N SER A 98 -1.95 10.27 17.41
CA SER A 98 -2.30 11.68 17.58
C SER A 98 -3.27 11.87 18.75
N GLY A 99 -3.54 13.12 19.12
CA GLY A 99 -4.53 13.49 20.13
C GLY A 99 -3.96 14.23 21.35
N THR A 100 -4.72 14.24 22.43
CA THR A 100 -4.38 14.90 23.70
C THR A 100 -4.56 13.89 24.81
N PRO A 101 -3.49 13.39 25.45
CA PRO A 101 -3.62 12.40 26.52
C PRO A 101 -4.33 13.03 27.72
N THR A 102 -5.37 12.37 28.22
CA THR A 102 -6.16 12.79 29.39
C THR A 102 -5.94 11.91 30.61
N THR A 103 -5.10 10.88 30.48
CA THR A 103 -4.73 9.98 31.57
C THR A 103 -3.23 9.76 31.58
N LEU A 104 -2.65 9.72 32.79
CA LEU A 104 -1.29 9.24 32.98
C LEU A 104 -1.30 7.71 32.86
N GLN A 105 -0.41 7.18 32.05
CA GLN A 105 -0.08 5.75 32.10
C GLN A 105 1.23 5.59 32.85
N ASN A 106 1.20 4.80 33.91
CA ASN A 106 2.40 4.27 34.53
C ASN A 106 2.73 2.97 33.78
N THR A 107 3.91 2.92 33.17
CA THR A 107 4.46 1.70 32.57
C THR A 107 4.84 0.68 33.63
#